data_AF-A0A962AV95-F1
#
_entry.id   AF-A0A962AV95-F1
#
_cell.length_a   1.000
_cell.length_b   1.000
_cell.length_c   1.000
_cell.angle_alpha   90.00
_cell.angle_beta   90.00
_cell.angle_gamma   90.00
#
_symmetry.space_group_name_H-M   'P 1'
#
loop_
_entity.id
_entity.type
_entity.pdbx_description
1 polymer ?
#
loop_
_entity_poly.entity_id
_entity_poly.type
_entity_poly.pdbx_seq_one_letter_code
_entity_poly.pdbx_strand_id
1 'polypeptide(L)'
;MTDASAHPAPLDWRAALSEGAVACRVSQDGAPPAEWAPTKIDDLWAPIRMHETGGVARGEFVGAYRDFVESGAGAGRHEGEACETIVKFGRAIQFRQAFVVRFTRLDLASRASPP
;
A
#
# COMPACT_ATOMS: atom_id res chain seq x y z
N MET A 1 17.79 19.95 -32.37
CA MET A 1 18.56 19.05 -31.48
C MET A 1 17.62 18.74 -30.33
N THR A 2 16.98 17.58 -30.39
CA THR A 2 15.82 17.25 -29.56
C THR A 2 16.30 16.79 -28.19
N ASP A 3 15.99 17.57 -27.16
CA ASP A 3 16.19 17.19 -25.76
C ASP A 3 15.19 16.08 -25.43
N ALA A 4 15.67 14.85 -25.46
CA ALA A 4 14.91 13.69 -25.03
C ALA A 4 14.81 13.77 -23.51
N SER A 5 13.66 14.25 -23.02
CA SER A 5 13.30 14.22 -21.60
C SER A 5 13.63 12.85 -21.04
N ALA A 6 14.69 12.78 -20.25
CA ALA A 6 15.12 11.58 -19.55
C ALA A 6 14.01 11.20 -18.57
N HIS A 7 13.08 10.38 -19.02
CA HIS A 7 12.28 9.59 -18.10
C HIS A 7 13.27 8.67 -17.38
N PRO A 8 13.39 8.75 -16.04
CA PRO A 8 14.17 7.75 -15.33
C PRO A 8 13.60 6.38 -15.69
N ALA A 9 14.48 5.41 -15.96
CA ALA A 9 14.08 4.04 -16.23
C ALA A 9 13.06 3.59 -15.16
N PRO A 10 12.02 2.81 -15.53
CA PRO A 10 11.07 2.31 -14.54
C PRO A 10 11.85 1.61 -13.44
N LEU A 11 11.75 2.14 -12.21
CA LEU A 11 12.41 1.53 -11.06
C LEU A 11 11.85 0.12 -10.90
N ASP A 12 12.72 -0.87 -10.78
CA ASP A 12 12.30 -2.21 -10.36
C ASP A 12 11.61 -2.08 -9.00
N TRP A 13 10.30 -2.34 -8.97
CA TRP A 13 9.50 -2.17 -7.77
C TRP A 13 9.94 -3.09 -6.63
N ARG A 14 10.57 -4.23 -6.94
CA ARG A 14 11.11 -5.12 -5.92
C ARG A 14 12.36 -4.53 -5.27
N ALA A 15 13.22 -3.86 -6.04
CA ALA A 15 14.37 -3.14 -5.49
C ALA A 15 13.89 -1.99 -4.58
N ALA A 16 12.97 -1.15 -5.08
CA ALA A 16 12.38 -0.06 -4.30
C ALA A 16 11.70 -0.55 -3.01
N LEU A 17 11.02 -1.71 -3.07
CA LEU A 17 10.46 -2.38 -1.90
C LEU A 17 11.57 -2.77 -0.93
N SER A 18 12.59 -3.51 -1.38
CA SER A 18 13.67 -3.97 -0.50
C SER A 18 14.44 -2.85 0.20
N GLU A 19 14.52 -1.68 -0.43
CA GLU A 19 15.14 -0.47 0.12
C GLU A 19 14.24 0.30 1.10
N GLY A 20 12.95 -0.05 1.18
CA GLY A 20 11.96 0.72 1.94
C GLY A 20 11.76 2.12 1.37
N ALA A 21 11.81 2.27 0.04
CA ALA A 21 11.81 3.55 -0.66
C ALA A 21 10.45 4.26 -0.67
N VAL A 22 9.40 3.63 -0.14
CA VAL A 22 8.02 4.15 -0.19
C VAL A 22 7.40 4.01 1.19
N ALA A 23 6.89 5.13 1.74
CA ALA A 23 5.99 5.09 2.88
C ALA A 23 4.56 4.83 2.40
N CYS A 24 3.91 3.88 3.05
CA CYS A 24 2.51 3.53 2.90
C CYS A 24 1.75 4.03 4.11
N ARG A 25 0.72 4.86 3.90
CA ARG A 25 -0.21 5.29 4.93
C ARG A 25 -1.59 4.76 4.63
N VAL A 26 -2.07 3.84 5.46
CA VAL A 26 -3.41 3.27 5.35
C VAL A 26 -4.38 3.99 6.25
N SER A 27 -5.54 4.34 5.70
CA SER A 27 -6.66 4.93 6.43
C SER A 27 -7.93 4.16 6.16
N GLN A 28 -8.69 3.94 7.22
CA GLN A 28 -10.03 3.36 7.22
C GLN A 28 -10.90 4.22 8.14
N ASP A 29 -12.17 4.38 7.79
CA ASP A 29 -13.14 5.09 8.63
C ASP A 29 -13.19 4.51 10.06
N GLY A 30 -13.12 5.40 11.05
CA GLY A 30 -13.16 5.02 12.46
C GLY A 30 -11.89 4.35 13.02
N ALA A 31 -10.81 4.22 12.23
CA ALA A 31 -9.52 3.72 12.68
C ALA A 31 -8.42 4.78 12.55
N PRO A 32 -7.49 4.89 13.52
CA PRO A 32 -6.30 5.72 13.36
C PRO A 32 -5.50 5.26 12.12
N PRO A 33 -4.97 6.19 11.31
CA PRO A 33 -4.16 5.82 10.16
C PRO A 33 -2.84 5.17 10.61
N ALA A 34 -2.43 4.13 9.91
CA ALA A 34 -1.14 3.46 10.12
C ALA A 34 -0.18 3.83 8.99
N GLU A 35 1.06 4.21 9.33
CA GLU A 35 2.09 4.58 8.37
C GLU A 35 3.35 3.75 8.59
N TRP A 36 3.89 3.16 7.53
CA TRP A 36 5.14 2.39 7.56
C TRP A 36 5.78 2.34 6.18
N ALA A 37 7.07 1.99 6.13
CA ALA A 37 7.77 1.69 4.87
C ALA A 37 7.97 0.17 4.76
N PRO A 38 7.20 -0.54 3.91
CA PRO A 38 7.34 -1.99 3.74
C PRO A 38 8.70 -2.32 3.09
N THR A 39 9.32 -3.45 3.48
CA THR A 39 10.60 -3.90 2.92
C THR A 39 10.55 -5.28 2.24
N LYS A 40 9.40 -5.97 2.35
CA LYS A 40 9.13 -7.26 1.70
C LYS A 40 7.67 -7.35 1.26
N ILE A 41 7.39 -8.26 0.34
CA ILE A 41 6.04 -8.43 -0.24
C ILE A 41 5.02 -8.75 0.85
N ASP A 42 5.40 -9.53 1.85
CA ASP A 42 4.53 -9.93 2.97
C ASP A 42 4.09 -8.76 3.86
N ASP A 43 4.69 -7.57 3.74
CA ASP A 43 4.32 -6.36 4.47
C ASP A 43 3.32 -5.48 3.70
N LEU A 44 2.98 -5.84 2.46
CA LEU A 44 2.08 -5.08 1.58
C LEU A 44 0.60 -5.42 1.82
N TRP A 45 0.20 -5.31 3.08
CA TRP A 45 -1.17 -5.48 3.54
C TRP A 45 -1.44 -4.64 4.78
N ALA A 46 -2.70 -4.42 5.10
CA ALA A 46 -3.13 -3.78 6.35
C ALA A 46 -4.23 -4.58 7.05
N PRO A 47 -4.29 -4.58 8.39
CA PRO A 47 -5.45 -5.05 9.12
C PRO A 47 -6.60 -4.05 8.95
N ILE A 48 -7.71 -4.50 8.36
CA ILE A 48 -8.92 -3.70 8.13
C ILE A 48 -10.03 -4.23 9.03
N ARG A 49 -10.62 -3.35 9.84
CA ARG A 49 -11.69 -3.73 10.78
C ARG A 49 -13.01 -3.91 10.04
N MET A 50 -13.68 -5.03 10.20
CA MET A 50 -14.98 -5.28 9.58
C MET A 50 -16.08 -4.77 10.52
N HIS A 51 -16.78 -3.70 10.15
CA HIS A 51 -17.74 -3.06 11.06
C HIS A 51 -18.95 -3.97 11.38
N GLU A 52 -19.40 -4.77 10.41
CA GLU A 52 -20.57 -5.63 10.54
C GLU A 52 -20.32 -6.83 11.46
N THR A 53 -19.10 -7.35 11.47
CA THR A 53 -18.74 -8.60 12.17
C THR A 53 -17.91 -8.34 13.42
N GLY A 54 -17.28 -7.16 13.53
CA GLY A 54 -16.25 -6.86 14.53
C GLY A 54 -14.91 -7.57 14.27
N GLY A 55 -14.79 -8.29 13.14
CA GLY A 55 -13.59 -9.01 12.75
C GLY A 55 -12.50 -8.12 12.17
N VAL A 56 -11.39 -8.74 11.75
CA VAL A 56 -10.30 -8.08 11.03
C VAL A 56 -9.99 -8.87 9.76
N ALA A 57 -10.08 -8.20 8.62
CA ALA A 57 -9.70 -8.74 7.33
C ALA A 57 -8.33 -8.19 6.89
N ARG A 58 -7.67 -8.93 6.00
CA ARG A 58 -6.42 -8.52 5.37
C ARG A 58 -6.74 -7.69 4.11
N GLY A 59 -6.39 -6.41 4.10
CA GLY A 59 -6.46 -5.56 2.92
C GLY A 59 -5.12 -5.57 2.19
N GLU A 60 -5.00 -6.33 1.10
CA GLU A 60 -3.78 -6.43 0.31
C GLU A 60 -3.67 -5.31 -0.72
N PHE A 61 -2.45 -4.81 -0.96
CA PHE A 61 -2.23 -3.72 -1.92
C PHE A 61 -0.91 -3.87 -2.71
N VAL A 62 -0.43 -5.11 -2.90
CA VAL A 62 0.80 -5.41 -3.66
C VAL A 62 0.76 -4.84 -5.08
N GLY A 63 -0.34 -5.05 -5.80
CA GLY A 63 -0.52 -4.54 -7.16
C GLY A 63 -0.47 -3.01 -7.22
N ALA A 64 -1.19 -2.34 -6.31
CA ALA A 64 -1.20 -0.88 -6.23
C ALA A 64 0.17 -0.28 -5.88
N TYR A 65 0.93 -0.95 -5.00
CA TYR A 65 2.31 -0.56 -4.69
C TYR A 65 3.20 -0.65 -5.93
N ARG A 66 3.12 -1.77 -6.65
CA ARG A 66 3.87 -1.98 -7.90
C ARG A 66 3.52 -0.90 -8.92
N ASP A 67 2.24 -0.67 -9.18
CA ASP A 67 1.77 0.33 -10.15
C ASP A 67 2.25 1.73 -9.76
N PHE A 68 2.25 2.06 -8.46
CA PHE A 68 2.77 3.32 -7.96
C PHE A 68 4.29 3.48 -8.23
N VAL A 69 5.09 2.45 -7.94
CA VAL A 69 6.54 2.52 -8.18
C VAL A 69 6.85 2.59 -9.67
N GLU A 70 6.16 1.81 -10.50
CA GLU A 70 6.34 1.79 -11.96
C GLU A 70 5.87 3.12 -12.60
N SER A 71 4.92 3.83 -11.99
CA SER A 71 4.44 5.13 -12.49
C SER A 71 5.47 6.27 -12.41
N GLY A 72 6.50 6.14 -11.58
CA GLY A 72 7.46 7.23 -11.33
C GLY A 72 6.95 8.37 -10.44
N ALA A 73 5.68 8.36 -10.02
CA ALA A 73 5.07 9.45 -9.25
C ALA A 73 5.69 9.60 -7.84
N GLY A 74 5.81 10.85 -7.35
CA GLY A 74 6.29 11.14 -5.99
C GLY A 74 5.30 10.78 -4.88
N ALA A 75 4.00 10.86 -5.17
CA ALA A 75 2.93 10.46 -4.27
C ALA A 75 1.77 9.82 -5.05
N GLY A 76 1.03 8.92 -4.41
CA GLY A 76 -0.06 8.17 -5.02
C GLY A 76 -1.16 7.84 -4.02
N ARG A 77 -2.34 7.50 -4.53
CA ARG A 77 -3.49 7.07 -3.72
C ARG A 77 -4.18 5.89 -4.39
N HIS A 78 -4.49 4.88 -3.60
CA HIS A 78 -5.24 3.70 -4.00
C HIS A 78 -6.45 3.51 -3.06
N GLU A 79 -7.59 3.17 -3.64
CA GLU A 79 -8.78 2.73 -2.91
C GLU A 79 -8.88 1.21 -3.05
N GLY A 80 -8.97 0.52 -1.91
CA GLY A 80 -9.05 -0.93 -1.85
C GLY A 80 -10.22 -1.39 -0.99
N GLU A 81 -10.49 -2.69 -1.05
CA GLU A 81 -11.54 -3.35 -0.27
C GLU A 81 -10.98 -4.62 0.36
N ALA A 82 -11.14 -4.76 1.68
CA ALA A 82 -10.85 -6.00 2.40
C ALA A 82 -12.13 -6.81 2.54
N CYS A 83 -12.01 -8.13 2.43
CA CYS A 83 -13.14 -9.05 2.49
C CYS A 83 -12.99 -10.03 3.66
N GLU A 84 -14.09 -10.27 4.37
CA GLU A 84 -14.22 -11.36 5.33
C GLU A 84 -15.37 -12.26 4.88
N THR A 85 -15.18 -13.58 4.92
CA THR A 85 -16.25 -14.54 4.60
C THR A 85 -16.58 -15.38 5.83
N ILE A 86 -17.84 -15.34 6.24
CA ILE A 86 -18.36 -16.12 7.35
C ILE A 86 -19.39 -17.12 6.81
N VAL A 87 -19.28 -18.39 7.22
CA VAL A 87 -20.28 -19.42 6.89
C VAL A 87 -21.29 -19.52 8.03
N LYS A 88 -22.56 -19.22 7.75
CA LYS A 88 -23.67 -19.34 8.71
C LYS A 88 -24.85 -20.04 8.05
N PHE A 89 -25.45 -21.01 8.75
CA PHE A 89 -26.58 -21.81 8.25
C PHE A 89 -26.33 -22.44 6.86
N GLY A 90 -25.10 -22.90 6.60
CA GLY A 90 -24.73 -23.48 5.30
C GLY A 90 -24.59 -22.48 4.15
N ARG A 91 -24.60 -21.17 4.42
CA ARG A 91 -24.39 -20.11 3.43
C ARG A 91 -23.11 -19.33 3.72
N ALA A 92 -22.33 -19.05 2.68
CA ALA A 92 -21.20 -18.13 2.75
C ALA A 92 -21.73 -16.69 2.61
N ILE A 93 -21.44 -15.85 3.60
CA ILE A 93 -21.75 -14.42 3.60
C ILE A 93 -20.43 -13.68 3.53
N GLN A 94 -20.26 -12.83 2.52
CA GLN A 94 -19.09 -11.99 2.34
C GLN A 94 -19.37 -10.58 2.83
N PHE A 95 -18.53 -10.10 3.74
CA PHE A 95 -18.50 -8.72 4.23
C PHE A 95 -17.34 -8.00 3.58
N ARG A 96 -17.50 -6.71 3.31
CA ARG A 96 -16.58 -5.89 2.54
C ARG A 96 -16.36 -4.57 3.24
N GLN A 97 -15.10 -4.17 3.34
CA GLN A 97 -14.74 -2.92 4.00
C GLN A 97 -13.74 -2.14 3.15
N ALA A 98 -14.11 -0.92 2.80
CA ALA A 98 -13.24 -0.01 2.06
C ALA A 98 -12.08 0.50 2.92
N PHE A 99 -10.92 0.69 2.29
CA PHE A 99 -9.76 1.36 2.85
C PHE A 99 -9.03 2.16 1.77
N VAL A 100 -8.19 3.10 2.21
CA VAL A 100 -7.36 3.92 1.33
C VAL A 100 -5.90 3.74 1.70
N VAL A 101 -5.04 3.53 0.71
CA VAL A 101 -3.59 3.57 0.85
C VAL A 101 -3.07 4.83 0.17
N ARG A 102 -2.29 5.62 0.89
CA ARG A 102 -1.47 6.69 0.31
C ARG A 102 -0.02 6.22 0.24
N PHE A 103 0.62 6.45 -0.90
CA PHE A 103 2.03 6.14 -1.13
C PHE A 103 2.81 7.43 -1.23
N THR A 104 3.99 7.48 -0.62
CA THR A 104 4.92 8.60 -0.72
C THR A 104 6.32 8.06 -0.94
N ARG A 105 7.01 8.50 -2.00
CA ARG A 105 8.43 8.17 -2.17
C ARG A 105 9.25 8.86 -1.09
N LEU A 106 10.16 8.10 -0.49
CA LEU A 106 11.11 8.59 0.49
C LEU A 106 12.41 8.92 -0.23
N ASP A 107 12.97 10.09 0.08
CA ASP A 107 14.31 10.44 -0.37
C ASP A 107 15.33 9.66 0.48
N LEU A 108 15.81 8.54 -0.04
CA LEU A 108 16.79 7.69 0.63
C LEU A 108 18.15 8.38 0.82
N ALA A 109 18.48 9.42 0.04
CA ALA A 109 19.74 10.15 0.18
C ALA A 109 19.80 10.94 1.51
N SER A 110 18.64 11.34 2.04
CA SER A 110 18.54 12.07 3.31
C SER A 110 18.75 11.20 4.56
N ARG A 111 18.86 9.88 4.43
CA ARG A 111 19.10 8.94 5.54
C ARG A 111 20.58 8.63 5.82
N ALA A 112 21.50 9.07 4.97
CA ALA A 112 22.92 8.71 5.04
C ALA A 112 23.81 9.70 5.84
N SER A 113 23.25 10.77 6.42
CA SER A 113 24.01 11.67 7.29
C SER A 113 23.67 11.44 8.76
N PRO A 114 24.54 10.79 9.56
CA PRO A 114 24.54 11.01 10.99
C PRO A 114 25.07 12.43 11.29
N PRO A 115 24.67 13.04 12.42
CA PRO A 115 25.30 14.27 12.91
C PRO A 115 26.78 14.08 13.24
#